data_AF-A0A372QEJ1-F1
#
_entry.id   AF-A0A372QEJ1-F1
#
_cell.length_a   1.000
_cell.length_b   1.000
_cell.length_c   1.000
_cell.angle_alpha   90.00
_cell.angle_beta   90.00
_cell.angle_gamma   90.00
#
_symmetry.space_group_name_H-M   'P 1'
#
loop_
_entity.id
_entity.type
_entity.pdbx_description
1 polymer ?
#
loop_
_entity_poly.entity_id
_entity_poly.type
_entity_poly.pdbx_seq_one_letter_code
_entity_poly.pdbx_strand_id
1 'polypeptide(L)'
;MQQSPSTTTPPGPSTVPQFVVIHDQLQQCWKHPVVHYVFEGEPFPSDVPKDSYVLVNLGEDGESIVDVNSLSHKFQVTNCKVSSTPQMNATAGPGGKESNTSLMLTIEGMSANQPAKNRSKQYKEEFDQSSSMFGLDDLLYDFKKRNELIRQTLIFSQSQRT
;
A
#
# COMPACT_ATOMS: atom_id res chain seq x y z
N MET A 1 -36.52 37.08 14.38
CA MET A 1 -36.32 35.77 13.73
C MET A 1 -35.90 36.02 12.29
N GLN A 2 -34.61 36.16 12.01
CA GLN A 2 -34.07 36.16 10.65
C GLN A 2 -33.07 35.01 10.60
N GLN A 3 -33.42 33.95 9.86
CA GLN A 3 -32.53 32.83 9.58
C GLN A 3 -31.70 33.20 8.35
N SER A 4 -30.39 33.25 8.54
CA SER A 4 -29.40 33.36 7.46
C SER A 4 -29.43 32.09 6.62
N PRO A 5 -29.33 32.16 5.29
CA PRO A 5 -29.24 30.97 4.46
C PRO A 5 -27.91 30.24 4.73
N SER A 6 -27.99 28.94 5.00
CA SER A 6 -26.84 28.05 5.09
C SER A 6 -26.11 28.03 3.75
N THR A 7 -24.95 28.66 3.68
CA THR A 7 -24.02 28.51 2.56
C THR A 7 -23.50 27.07 2.58
N THR A 8 -24.12 26.20 1.79
CA THR A 8 -23.54 24.90 1.44
C THR A 8 -22.31 25.17 0.57
N THR A 9 -21.15 25.22 1.22
CA THR A 9 -19.86 25.19 0.53
C THR A 9 -19.85 23.98 -0.41
N PRO A 10 -19.47 24.12 -1.69
CA PRO A 10 -19.27 22.96 -2.55
C PRO A 10 -18.28 21.99 -1.87
N PRO A 11 -18.45 20.67 -2.00
CA PRO A 11 -17.47 19.72 -1.47
C PRO A 11 -16.11 20.10 -2.05
N GLY A 12 -15.17 20.47 -1.19
CA GLY A 12 -13.81 20.78 -1.59
C GLY A 12 -13.20 19.59 -2.34
N PRO A 13 -12.08 19.79 -3.07
CA PRO A 13 -11.38 18.69 -3.69
C PRO A 13 -11.17 17.59 -2.65
N SER A 14 -11.66 16.39 -2.95
CA SER A 14 -11.55 15.23 -2.06
C SER A 14 -10.10 15.07 -1.62
N THR A 15 -9.84 15.40 -0.37
CA THR A 15 -8.50 15.43 0.23
C THR A 15 -7.89 14.04 0.33
N VAL A 16 -8.71 12.98 0.24
CA VAL A 16 -8.23 11.60 0.30
C VAL A 16 -7.62 11.11 -1.03
N PRO A 17 -6.66 10.17 -0.98
CA PRO A 17 -6.08 9.55 -2.16
C PRO A 17 -7.14 8.96 -3.13
N GLN A 18 -7.11 9.32 -4.41
CA GLN A 18 -8.02 8.70 -5.39
C GLN A 18 -7.51 7.34 -5.87
N PHE A 19 -6.20 7.11 -5.77
CA PHE A 19 -5.58 5.85 -6.17
C PHE A 19 -4.89 5.20 -4.99
N VAL A 20 -5.10 3.90 -4.81
CA VAL A 20 -4.40 3.11 -3.80
C VAL A 20 -3.81 1.87 -4.46
N VAL A 21 -2.54 1.61 -4.16
CA VAL A 21 -1.81 0.46 -4.67
C VAL A 21 -1.02 -0.20 -3.56
N ILE A 22 -0.96 -1.54 -3.61
CA ILE A 22 -0.06 -2.35 -2.79
C ILE A 22 1.05 -2.90 -3.68
N HIS A 23 2.30 -2.64 -3.31
CA HIS A 23 3.49 -3.23 -3.93
C HIS A 23 4.05 -4.34 -3.05
N ASP A 24 3.93 -5.58 -3.51
CA ASP A 24 4.58 -6.72 -2.88
C ASP A 24 6.04 -6.82 -3.36
N GLN A 25 6.96 -6.40 -2.50
CA GLN A 25 8.38 -6.33 -2.82
C GLN A 25 9.05 -7.71 -2.91
N LEU A 26 8.43 -8.76 -2.34
CA LEU A 26 8.95 -10.12 -2.47
C LEU A 26 8.52 -10.72 -3.82
N GLN A 27 7.26 -10.57 -4.18
CA GLN A 27 6.70 -11.10 -5.44
C GLN A 27 6.89 -10.16 -6.64
N GLN A 28 7.38 -8.93 -6.41
CA GLN A 28 7.50 -7.87 -7.42
C GLN A 28 6.19 -7.62 -8.19
N CYS A 29 5.07 -7.60 -7.47
CA CYS A 29 3.75 -7.39 -8.07
C CYS A 29 3.00 -6.22 -7.43
N TRP A 30 2.19 -5.56 -8.26
CA TRP A 30 1.33 -4.45 -7.87
C TRP A 30 -0.13 -4.93 -7.84
N LYS A 31 -0.85 -4.56 -6.78
CA LYS A 31 -2.26 -4.96 -6.56
C LYS A 31 -3.10 -3.73 -6.22
N HIS A 32 -4.34 -3.71 -6.70
CA HIS A 32 -5.34 -2.74 -6.28
C HIS A 32 -6.19 -3.35 -5.16
N PRO A 33 -6.08 -2.88 -3.91
CA PRO A 33 -6.92 -3.37 -2.82
C PRO A 33 -8.35 -2.82 -2.95
N VAL A 34 -9.29 -3.47 -2.26
CA VAL A 34 -10.57 -2.83 -1.93
C VAL A 34 -10.30 -1.78 -0.86
N VAL A 35 -10.78 -0.55 -1.08
CA VAL A 35 -10.50 0.61 -0.22
C VAL A 35 -11.79 1.10 0.40
N HIS A 36 -11.76 1.33 1.71
CA HIS A 36 -12.84 1.98 2.45
C HIS A 36 -12.26 3.18 3.18
N TYR A 37 -12.80 4.38 2.91
CA TYR A 37 -12.52 5.57 3.69
C TYR A 37 -13.50 5.66 4.85
N VAL A 38 -12.98 5.79 6.07
CA VAL A 38 -13.77 5.91 7.29
C VAL A 38 -13.41 7.25 7.92
N PHE A 39 -14.40 8.13 8.04
CA PHE A 39 -14.25 9.45 8.64
C PHE A 39 -14.74 9.45 10.09
N GLU A 40 -14.43 10.51 10.84
CA GLU A 40 -14.89 10.65 12.22
C GLU A 40 -16.43 10.60 12.29
N GLY A 41 -16.96 9.80 13.22
CA GLY A 41 -18.40 9.61 13.41
C GLY A 41 -19.05 8.54 12.53
N GLU A 42 -18.35 8.03 11.52
CA GLU A 42 -18.83 6.92 10.69
C GLU A 42 -18.51 5.55 11.34
N PRO A 43 -19.42 4.56 11.27
CA PRO A 43 -19.14 3.23 11.75
C PRO A 43 -18.13 2.51 10.84
N PHE A 44 -17.30 1.65 11.43
CA PHE A 44 -16.38 0.83 10.65
C PHE A 44 -17.16 -0.17 9.77
N PRO A 45 -16.76 -0.39 8.50
CA PRO A 45 -17.47 -1.29 7.60
C PRO A 45 -17.60 -2.72 8.16
N SER A 46 -18.83 -3.23 8.24
CA SER A 46 -19.10 -4.55 8.83
C SER A 46 -18.76 -5.72 7.90
N ASP A 47 -18.63 -5.45 6.61
CA ASP A 47 -18.34 -6.40 5.54
C ASP A 47 -16.84 -6.71 5.39
N VAL A 48 -15.96 -5.95 6.06
CA VAL A 48 -14.51 -6.14 5.99
C VAL A 48 -14.07 -7.29 6.93
N PRO A 49 -13.42 -8.34 6.40
CA PRO A 49 -12.91 -9.45 7.22
C PRO A 49 -11.88 -8.97 8.24
N LYS A 50 -12.07 -9.32 9.52
CA LYS A 50 -11.29 -8.76 10.64
C LYS A 50 -9.78 -8.99 10.58
N ASP A 51 -9.31 -10.01 9.85
CA ASP A 51 -7.91 -10.48 9.87
C ASP A 51 -7.19 -10.31 8.52
N SER A 52 -7.65 -9.39 7.67
CA SER A 52 -7.12 -9.23 6.30
C SER A 52 -7.22 -7.81 5.74
N TYR A 53 -6.97 -6.78 6.56
CA TYR A 53 -6.85 -5.40 6.09
C TYR A 53 -5.61 -4.69 6.64
N VAL A 54 -5.30 -3.57 6.00
CA VAL A 54 -4.28 -2.61 6.42
C VAL A 54 -5.04 -1.33 6.79
N LEU A 55 -4.81 -0.83 8.00
CA LEU A 55 -5.29 0.47 8.44
C LEU A 55 -4.22 1.51 8.10
N VAL A 56 -4.65 2.60 7.47
CA VAL A 56 -3.82 3.76 7.19
C VAL A 56 -4.53 4.95 7.78
N ASN A 57 -3.92 5.55 8.79
CA ASN A 57 -4.40 6.78 9.39
C ASN A 57 -3.77 7.96 8.64
N LEU A 58 -4.61 8.72 7.96
CA LEU A 58 -4.19 9.90 7.19
C LEU A 58 -4.39 11.16 8.03
N GLY A 59 -3.52 12.14 7.84
CA GLY A 59 -3.72 13.48 8.36
C GLY A 59 -4.92 14.17 7.72
N GLU A 60 -5.34 15.29 8.30
CA GLU A 60 -6.45 16.11 7.78
C GLU A 60 -6.19 16.63 6.35
N ASP A 61 -4.92 16.70 5.95
CA ASP A 61 -4.46 17.09 4.61
C ASP A 61 -4.54 15.94 3.58
N GLY A 62 -4.81 14.70 4.02
CA GLY A 62 -4.86 13.49 3.19
C GLY A 62 -3.56 13.12 2.46
N GLU A 63 -2.49 13.88 2.69
CA GLU A 63 -1.14 13.67 2.18
C GLU A 63 -0.22 13.12 3.27
N SER A 64 -0.39 13.59 4.51
CA SER A 64 0.37 13.13 5.65
C SER A 64 -0.14 11.77 6.11
N ILE A 65 0.80 10.88 6.46
CA ILE A 65 0.48 9.58 7.09
C ILE A 65 0.82 9.70 8.56
N VAL A 66 -0.20 9.53 9.41
CA VAL A 66 -0.05 9.54 10.87
C VAL A 66 0.47 8.19 11.34
N ASP A 67 -0.19 7.11 10.93
CA ASP A 67 0.21 5.74 11.27
C ASP A 67 -0.27 4.73 10.20
N VAL A 68 0.34 3.56 10.21
CA VAL A 68 -0.05 2.43 9.35
C VAL A 68 0.09 1.12 10.10
N ASN A 69 -0.98 0.32 10.10
CA ASN A 69 -1.00 -0.97 10.77
C ASN A 69 -1.55 -2.07 9.87
N SER A 70 -0.77 -3.12 9.66
CA SER A 70 -1.25 -4.33 8.99
C SER A 70 -1.80 -5.31 10.01
N LEU A 71 -3.10 -5.58 9.92
CA LEU A 71 -3.75 -6.65 10.70
C LEU A 71 -3.81 -7.97 9.92
N SER A 72 -3.18 -8.01 8.74
CA SER A 72 -3.10 -9.20 7.90
C SER A 72 -1.95 -10.12 8.33
N HIS A 73 -2.26 -11.38 8.61
CA HIS A 73 -1.24 -12.42 8.80
C HIS A 73 -0.52 -12.81 7.48
N LYS A 74 -1.04 -12.35 6.34
CA LYS A 74 -0.52 -12.69 5.00
C LYS A 74 0.32 -11.57 4.39
N PHE A 75 0.36 -10.39 4.98
CA PHE A 75 1.05 -9.24 4.41
C PHE A 75 1.56 -8.33 5.52
N GLN A 76 2.83 -7.95 5.43
CA GLN A 76 3.46 -7.04 6.38
C GLN A 76 3.94 -5.80 5.65
N VAL A 77 3.60 -4.64 6.19
CA VAL A 77 3.96 -3.34 5.61
C VAL A 77 5.42 -3.04 5.93
N THR A 78 6.17 -2.65 4.91
CA THR A 78 7.56 -2.20 5.02
C THR A 78 7.67 -0.68 4.85
N ASN A 79 6.74 -0.08 4.11
CA ASN A 79 6.71 1.35 3.85
C ASN A 79 5.30 1.79 3.41
N CYS A 80 4.97 3.07 3.61
CA CYS A 80 3.73 3.67 3.14
C CYS A 80 3.97 5.13 2.81
N LYS A 81 3.46 5.61 1.66
CA LYS A 81 3.61 7.00 1.23
C LYS A 81 2.42 7.47 0.41
N VAL A 82 2.08 8.74 0.54
CA VAL A 82 1.20 9.44 -0.41
C VAL A 82 2.07 10.25 -1.36
N SER A 83 1.66 10.30 -2.62
CA SER A 83 2.32 11.08 -3.67
C SER A 83 1.31 11.57 -4.69
N SER A 84 1.61 12.65 -5.41
CA SER A 84 0.78 13.07 -6.53
C SER A 84 0.81 12.02 -7.65
N THR A 85 -0.34 11.74 -8.24
CA THR A 85 -0.46 10.80 -9.35
C THR A 85 0.37 11.28 -10.54
N PRO A 86 1.07 10.37 -11.23
CA PRO A 86 1.70 10.69 -12.51
C PRO A 86 0.64 11.20 -13.49
N GLN A 87 0.75 12.45 -13.94
CA GLN A 87 -0.13 12.96 -14.99
C GLN A 87 0.40 12.51 -16.35
N MET A 88 -0.41 11.73 -17.06
CA MET A 88 -0.15 11.47 -18.47
C MET A 88 -0.56 12.74 -19.22
N ASN A 89 0.40 13.42 -19.87
CA ASN A 89 0.14 14.55 -20.76
C ASN A 89 -0.65 14.06 -21.99
N ALA A 90 -1.95 13.81 -21.82
CA ALA A 90 -2.87 13.84 -22.95
C ALA A 90 -3.00 15.31 -23.33
N THR A 91 -2.55 15.64 -24.55
CA THR A 91 -2.51 17.00 -25.10
C THR A 91 -3.77 17.78 -24.73
N ALA A 92 -3.64 18.71 -23.78
CA ALA A 92 -4.74 19.52 -23.31
C ALA A 92 -5.31 20.30 -24.51
N GLY A 93 -6.59 20.10 -24.81
CA GLY A 93 -7.31 20.95 -25.74
C GLY A 93 -7.26 22.40 -25.29
N PRO A 94 -7.38 23.38 -26.21
CA PRO A 94 -7.23 24.79 -25.89
C PRO A 94 -8.40 25.25 -25.00
N GLY A 95 -8.20 25.26 -23.68
CA GLY A 95 -9.19 25.75 -22.70
C GLY A 95 -9.23 25.04 -21.34
N GLY A 96 -8.56 23.90 -21.15
CA GLY A 96 -8.64 23.13 -19.90
C GLY A 96 -7.64 23.58 -18.84
N LYS A 97 -8.06 24.46 -17.92
CA LYS A 97 -7.29 24.81 -16.71
C LYS A 97 -7.66 23.82 -15.59
N GLU A 98 -7.15 22.58 -15.67
CA GLU A 98 -7.42 21.54 -14.66
C GLU A 98 -6.12 21.04 -14.04
N SER A 99 -5.52 21.85 -13.16
CA SER A 99 -4.40 21.45 -12.32
C SER A 99 -4.90 20.67 -11.09
N ASN A 100 -5.72 19.65 -11.31
CA ASN A 100 -6.15 18.73 -10.24
C ASN A 100 -5.14 17.58 -10.19
N THR A 101 -4.06 17.77 -9.41
CA THR A 101 -3.15 16.67 -9.11
C THR A 101 -3.86 15.72 -8.15
N SER A 102 -4.32 14.60 -8.67
CA SER A 102 -4.86 13.51 -7.85
C SER A 102 -3.78 12.93 -6.93
N LEU A 103 -4.18 12.37 -5.80
CA LEU A 103 -3.31 11.73 -4.82
C LEU A 103 -3.30 10.20 -4.99
N MET A 104 -2.13 9.60 -4.80
CA MET A 104 -1.89 8.17 -4.84
C MET A 104 -1.23 7.70 -3.54
N LEU A 105 -1.92 6.80 -2.84
CA LEU A 105 -1.40 6.06 -1.69
C LEU A 105 -0.69 4.79 -2.18
N THR A 106 0.60 4.69 -1.88
CA THR A 106 1.42 3.49 -2.15
C THR A 106 1.77 2.82 -0.84
N ILE A 107 1.30 1.59 -0.67
CA ILE A 107 1.63 0.72 0.47
C ILE A 107 2.63 -0.32 -0.03
N GLU A 108 3.86 -0.30 0.47
CA GLU A 108 4.85 -1.33 0.18
C GLU A 108 4.87 -2.35 1.30
N GLY A 109 5.11 -3.60 0.94
CA GLY A 109 5.24 -4.66 1.92
C GLY A 109 5.67 -5.97 1.31
N MET A 110 5.63 -7.01 2.13
CA MET A 110 5.95 -8.36 1.73
C MET A 110 4.84 -9.32 2.14
N SER A 111 4.42 -10.18 1.21
CA SER A 111 3.51 -11.26 1.56
C SER A 111 4.21 -12.32 2.41
N ALA A 112 3.47 -12.88 3.36
CA ALA A 112 3.90 -14.09 4.05
C ALA A 112 4.03 -15.20 3.00
N ASN A 113 5.16 -15.90 3.05
CA ASN A 113 5.35 -17.06 2.18
C ASN A 113 4.31 -18.10 2.60
N GLN A 114 3.43 -18.51 1.69
CA GLN A 114 2.40 -19.47 2.05
C GLN A 114 3.06 -20.76 2.59
N PRO A 115 2.49 -21.41 3.61
CA PRO A 115 2.97 -22.71 4.04
C PRO A 115 2.75 -23.69 2.88
N ALA A 116 3.81 -23.91 2.10
CA ALA A 116 3.78 -24.82 0.97
C ALA A 116 3.42 -26.23 1.47
N LYS A 117 2.29 -26.76 1.00
CA LYS A 117 2.02 -28.21 1.05
C LYS A 117 3.09 -29.03 0.31
N ASN A 118 4.03 -28.38 -0.42
CA ASN A 118 5.07 -29.00 -1.25
C ASN A 118 6.47 -28.35 -1.09
N ARG A 119 6.85 -27.91 0.11
CA ARG A 119 8.14 -27.22 0.32
C ARG A 119 9.36 -28.06 -0.12
N SER A 120 9.28 -29.40 -0.02
CA SER A 120 10.36 -30.31 -0.45
C SER A 120 10.54 -30.41 -1.97
N LYS A 121 9.47 -30.22 -2.76
CA LYS A 121 9.56 -30.17 -4.23
C LYS A 121 10.12 -28.83 -4.70
N GLN A 122 9.67 -27.74 -4.07
CA GLN A 122 10.14 -26.39 -4.38
C GLN A 122 11.63 -26.21 -4.10
N TYR A 123 12.14 -26.70 -2.95
CA TYR A 123 13.58 -26.65 -2.70
C TYR A 123 14.38 -27.54 -3.65
N LYS A 124 13.81 -28.65 -4.12
CA LYS A 124 14.49 -29.52 -5.08
C LYS A 124 14.54 -28.88 -6.47
N GLU A 125 13.48 -28.21 -6.90
CA GLU A 125 13.44 -27.44 -8.15
C GLU A 125 14.31 -26.17 -8.08
N GLU A 126 14.31 -25.43 -6.96
CA GLU A 126 15.23 -24.31 -6.73
C GLU A 126 16.68 -24.79 -6.67
N PHE A 127 16.96 -25.94 -6.04
CA PHE A 127 18.30 -26.52 -5.99
C PHE A 127 18.77 -27.01 -7.37
N ASP A 128 17.92 -27.70 -8.12
CA ASP A 128 18.21 -28.15 -9.48
C ASP A 128 18.40 -26.96 -10.44
N GLN A 129 17.67 -25.85 -10.28
CA GLN A 129 17.91 -24.60 -11.02
C GLN A 129 19.17 -23.86 -10.56
N SER A 130 19.53 -23.95 -9.27
CA SER A 130 20.75 -23.38 -8.70
C SER A 130 22.01 -24.18 -9.01
N SER A 131 21.90 -25.36 -9.63
CA SER A 131 23.06 -26.14 -10.09
C SER A 131 23.82 -25.46 -11.25
N SER A 132 23.21 -24.44 -11.87
CA SER A 132 23.87 -23.47 -12.74
C SER A 132 24.51 -22.35 -11.91
N MET A 133 25.75 -21.95 -12.23
CA MET A 133 26.49 -20.87 -11.53
C MET A 133 25.66 -19.58 -11.37
N PHE A 134 24.80 -19.28 -12.35
CA PHE A 134 23.89 -18.13 -12.33
C PHE A 134 22.76 -18.28 -11.30
N GLY A 135 22.28 -19.49 -11.05
CA GLY A 135 21.19 -19.73 -10.10
C GLY A 135 21.62 -19.60 -8.64
N LEU A 136 22.91 -19.76 -8.31
CA LEU A 136 23.42 -19.47 -6.97
C LEU A 136 23.49 -17.97 -6.68
N ASP A 137 23.88 -17.17 -7.66
CA ASP A 137 23.92 -15.72 -7.52
C ASP A 137 22.52 -15.13 -7.35
N ASP A 138 21.54 -15.62 -8.13
CA ASP A 138 20.14 -15.25 -8.00
C ASP A 138 19.57 -15.68 -6.63
N LEU A 139 19.85 -16.90 -6.19
CA LEU A 139 19.42 -17.38 -4.87
C LEU A 139 20.01 -16.54 -3.72
N LEU A 140 21.30 -16.20 -3.81
CA LEU A 140 21.97 -15.36 -2.83
C LEU A 140 21.40 -13.94 -2.84
N TYR A 141 21.09 -13.40 -4.01
CA TYR A 141 20.43 -12.10 -4.17
C TYR A 141 19.05 -12.11 -3.50
N ASP A 142 18.22 -13.11 -3.78
CA ASP A 142 16.88 -13.23 -3.19
C ASP A 142 16.94 -13.40 -1.68
N PHE A 143 17.89 -14.18 -1.17
CA PHE A 143 18.11 -14.34 0.26
C PHE A 143 18.49 -13.00 0.93
N LYS A 144 19.43 -12.26 0.33
CA LYS A 144 19.84 -10.93 0.83
C LYS A 144 18.67 -9.95 0.81
N LYS A 145 17.94 -9.88 -0.30
CA LYS A 145 16.77 -9.02 -0.48
C LYS A 145 15.69 -9.34 0.56
N ARG A 146 15.37 -10.62 0.75
CA ARG A 146 14.39 -11.06 1.75
C ARG A 146 14.81 -10.66 3.17
N ASN A 147 16.07 -10.85 3.54
CA ASN A 147 16.57 -10.48 4.86
C ASN A 147 16.51 -8.97 5.08
N GLU A 148 16.77 -8.18 4.03
CA GLU A 148 16.63 -6.73 4.11
C GLU A 148 15.18 -6.32 4.33
N LEU A 149 14.22 -6.91 3.61
CA LEU A 149 12.78 -6.65 3.82
C LEU A 149 12.31 -7.03 5.23
N ILE A 150 12.84 -8.12 5.80
CA ILE A 150 12.58 -8.52 7.19
C ILE A 150 13.09 -7.44 8.15
N ARG A 151 14.31 -6.92 7.94
CA ARG A 151 14.85 -5.83 8.76
C ARG A 151 13.99 -4.58 8.66
N GLN A 152 13.58 -4.19 7.45
CA GLN A 152 12.70 -3.05 7.23
C GLN A 152 11.36 -3.23 7.95
N THR A 153 10.75 -4.41 7.86
CA THR A 153 9.50 -4.73 8.57
C THR A 153 9.66 -4.56 10.09
N LEU A 154 10.77 -5.05 10.66
CA LEU A 154 11.04 -4.95 12.10
C LEU A 154 11.26 -3.50 12.55
N ILE A 155 11.94 -2.69 11.74
CA ILE A 155 12.14 -1.25 12.01
C ILE A 155 10.81 -0.50 11.88
N PHE A 156 10.07 -0.75 10.79
CA PHE A 156 8.78 -0.12 10.55
C PHE A 156 7.79 -0.42 11.68
N SER A 157 7.68 -1.68 12.11
CA SER A 157 6.83 -2.09 13.23
C SER A 157 7.21 -1.44 14.57
N GLN A 158 8.48 -1.06 14.77
CA GLN A 158 8.90 -0.31 15.96
C GLN A 158 8.50 1.16 15.87
N SER A 159 8.64 1.78 14.69
CA SER A 159 8.25 3.19 14.48
C SER A 159 6.75 3.44 14.66
N GLN A 160 5.90 2.44 14.48
CA GLN A 160 4.44 2.55 14.65
C GLN A 160 4.00 2.39 16.12
N ARG A 161 4.92 2.09 17.05
CA ARG A 161 4.62 1.83 18.48
C ARG A 161 5.04 2.95 19.43
N THR A 162 5.72 3.97 18.93
CA THR A 162 6.21 5.15 19.66
C THR A 162 5.32 6.34 19.40
#